data_AF-A0A316TH44-F1
#
_entry.id   AF-A0A316TH44-F1
#
_cell.length_a   1.000
_cell.length_b   1.000
_cell.length_c   1.000
_cell.angle_alpha   90.00
_cell.angle_beta   90.00
_cell.angle_gamma   90.00
#
_symmetry.space_group_name_H-M   'P 1'
#
loop_
_entity.id
_entity.type
_entity.pdbx_description
1 polymer ?
#
loop_
_entity_poly.entity_id
_entity_poly.type
_entity_poly.pdbx_seq_one_letter_code
_entity_poly.pdbx_strand_id
1 'polypeptide(L)'
;MRTLSAVVGGAVLAGLVVGIVALDRREDRSRAMYHDVILMAGLQYDLLESGRAGVELSVDAASDPVAVGEESFTPLPGVEVVVEQRGELYCVKGRNQHGDETRWLCVDGTGDRPELGTLADEFG
;
A
#
# COMPACT_ATOMS: atom_id res chain seq x y z
N MET A 1 -8.79 8.29 -54.68
CA MET A 1 -8.37 9.24 -53.64
C MET A 1 -8.41 8.52 -52.30
N ARG A 2 -7.27 8.45 -51.63
CA ARG A 2 -7.00 7.68 -50.39
C ARG A 2 -7.20 8.61 -49.19
N THR A 3 -8.35 8.57 -48.52
CA THR A 3 -8.65 9.46 -47.38
C THR A 3 -9.45 8.77 -46.27
N LEU A 4 -9.15 7.51 -45.96
CA LEU A 4 -9.81 6.79 -44.85
C LEU A 4 -8.84 6.17 -43.83
N SER A 5 -7.55 6.02 -44.15
CA SER A 5 -6.58 5.35 -43.27
C SER A 5 -5.95 6.24 -42.18
N ALA A 6 -6.16 7.56 -42.21
CA ALA A 6 -5.51 8.48 -41.27
C ALA A 6 -6.24 8.63 -39.93
N VAL A 7 -7.55 8.34 -39.87
CA VAL A 7 -8.37 8.63 -38.68
C VAL A 7 -8.28 7.50 -37.63
N VAL A 8 -8.13 6.25 -38.09
CA VAL A 8 -8.02 5.08 -37.19
C VAL A 8 -6.69 5.06 -36.43
N GLY A 9 -5.60 5.51 -37.06
CA GLY A 9 -4.27 5.56 -36.42
C GLY A 9 -4.19 6.58 -35.28
N GLY A 10 -4.88 7.73 -35.41
CA GLY A 10 -4.90 8.77 -34.37
C GLY A 10 -5.69 8.37 -33.12
N ALA A 11 -6.81 7.64 -33.27
CA ALA A 11 -7.64 7.19 -32.16
C ALA A 11 -6.95 6.10 -31.31
N VAL A 12 -6.21 5.19 -31.95
CA VAL A 12 -5.44 4.16 -31.24
C VAL A 12 -4.30 4.78 -30.44
N LEU A 13 -3.58 5.76 -31.02
CA LEU A 13 -2.50 6.45 -30.31
C LEU A 13 -3.00 7.30 -29.13
N ALA A 14 -4.12 8.01 -29.29
CA ALA A 14 -4.71 8.78 -28.19
C ALA A 14 -5.21 7.88 -27.04
N GLY A 15 -5.85 6.74 -27.37
CA GLY A 15 -6.28 5.75 -26.37
C GLY A 15 -5.11 5.13 -25.59
N LEU A 16 -3.98 4.89 -26.27
CA LEU A 16 -2.78 4.30 -25.66
C LEU A 16 -2.08 5.29 -24.72
N VAL A 17 -1.99 6.57 -25.08
CA VAL A 17 -1.40 7.61 -24.22
C VAL A 17 -2.25 7.87 -22.97
N VAL A 18 -3.58 7.89 -23.10
CA VAL A 18 -4.48 8.04 -21.93
C VAL A 18 -4.39 6.82 -21.01
N GLY A 19 -4.26 5.61 -21.57
CA GLY A 19 -4.08 4.38 -20.81
C GLY A 19 -2.79 4.35 -19.99
N ILE A 20 -1.66 4.76 -20.59
CA ILE A 20 -0.35 4.79 -19.90
C ILE A 20 -0.36 5.78 -18.73
N VAL A 21 -0.89 6.99 -18.93
CA VAL A 21 -0.94 8.02 -17.86
C VAL A 21 -1.90 7.62 -16.73
N ALA A 22 -2.99 6.92 -17.05
CA ALA A 22 -3.92 6.41 -16.03
C ALA A 22 -3.30 5.29 -15.19
N LEU A 23 -2.49 4.41 -15.81
CA LEU A 23 -1.75 3.35 -15.11
C LEU A 23 -0.67 3.95 -14.20
N ASP A 24 0.13 4.87 -14.73
CA ASP A 24 1.20 5.58 -14.00
C ASP A 24 0.65 6.30 -12.75
N ARG A 25 -0.45 7.03 -12.90
CA ARG A 25 -1.12 7.70 -11.76
C ARG A 25 -1.71 6.74 -10.75
N ARG A 26 -2.17 5.56 -11.18
CA ARG A 26 -2.70 4.56 -10.25
C ARG A 26 -1.55 3.93 -9.46
N GLU A 27 -0.46 3.60 -10.15
CA GLU A 27 0.75 3.02 -9.59
C GLU A 27 1.36 3.94 -8.52
N ASP A 28 1.52 5.23 -8.83
CA ASP A 28 2.01 6.24 -7.87
C ASP A 28 1.11 6.38 -6.65
N ARG A 29 -0.22 6.35 -6.82
CA ARG A 29 -1.17 6.42 -5.70
C ARG A 29 -1.14 5.16 -4.83
N SER A 30 -0.92 4.00 -5.45
CA SER A 30 -0.80 2.75 -4.72
C SER A 30 0.52 2.62 -3.98
N ARG A 31 1.61 3.20 -4.49
CA ARG A 31 2.92 3.17 -3.85
C ARG A 31 2.90 3.72 -2.42
N ALA A 32 2.19 4.81 -2.17
CA ALA A 32 2.07 5.38 -0.83
C ALA A 32 1.39 4.40 0.16
N MET A 33 0.32 3.72 -0.27
CA MET A 33 -0.35 2.72 0.57
C MET A 33 0.57 1.53 0.87
N TYR A 34 1.27 0.99 -0.14
CA TYR A 34 2.16 -0.14 0.06
C TYR A 34 3.32 0.21 0.99
N HIS A 35 3.87 1.42 0.86
CA HIS A 35 4.89 1.92 1.75
C HIS A 35 4.44 1.87 3.23
N ASP A 36 3.29 2.44 3.53
CA ASP A 36 2.77 2.53 4.89
C ASP A 36 2.37 1.16 5.46
N VAL A 37 1.82 0.28 4.63
CA VAL A 37 1.51 -1.10 5.02
C VAL A 37 2.78 -1.86 5.41
N ILE A 38 3.85 -1.73 4.62
CA ILE A 38 5.11 -2.41 4.89
C ILE A 38 5.76 -1.87 6.16
N LEU A 39 5.78 -0.54 6.34
CA LEU A 39 6.30 0.07 7.56
C LEU A 39 5.52 -0.38 8.79
N MET A 40 4.20 -0.30 8.78
CA MET A 40 3.37 -0.73 9.91
C MET A 40 3.52 -2.23 10.17
N ALA A 41 3.57 -3.07 9.13
CA ALA A 41 3.81 -4.50 9.31
C ALA A 41 5.19 -4.78 9.92
N GLY A 42 6.21 -4.02 9.55
CA GLY A 42 7.53 -4.07 10.20
C GLY A 42 7.46 -3.69 11.68
N LEU A 43 6.74 -2.63 12.04
CA LEU A 43 6.55 -2.24 13.44
C LEU A 43 5.80 -3.30 14.25
N GLN A 44 4.79 -3.93 13.68
CA GLN A 44 4.08 -5.05 14.32
C GLN A 44 4.98 -6.28 14.44
N TYR A 45 5.79 -6.58 13.43
CA TYR A 45 6.80 -7.64 13.49
C TYR A 45 7.77 -7.40 14.64
N ASP A 46 8.33 -6.18 14.76
CA ASP A 46 9.32 -5.84 15.80
C ASP A 46 8.73 -5.99 17.22
N LEU A 47 7.45 -5.63 17.40
CA LEU A 47 6.73 -5.89 18.65
C LEU A 47 6.66 -7.38 18.96
N LEU A 48 6.19 -8.19 18.02
CA LEU A 48 5.98 -9.62 18.20
C LEU A 48 7.30 -10.37 18.40
N GLU A 49 8.33 -10.03 17.63
CA GLU A 49 9.69 -10.58 17.75
C GLU A 49 10.28 -10.30 19.15
N SER A 50 10.01 -9.12 19.72
CA SER A 50 10.43 -8.77 21.08
C SER A 50 9.62 -9.44 22.20
N GLY A 51 8.62 -10.26 21.84
CA GLY A 51 7.72 -10.93 22.78
C GLY A 51 6.60 -10.02 23.33
N ARG A 52 6.37 -8.86 22.71
CA ARG A 52 5.27 -7.95 23.03
C ARG A 52 4.08 -8.25 22.11
N ALA A 53 2.86 -8.00 22.60
CA ALA A 53 1.68 -8.10 21.75
C ALA A 53 1.69 -6.98 20.68
N GLY A 54 1.18 -7.30 19.50
CA GLY A 54 0.89 -6.30 18.47
C GLY A 54 -0.23 -5.34 18.91
N VAL A 55 -0.43 -4.29 18.13
CA VAL A 55 -1.41 -3.24 18.39
C VAL A 55 -2.45 -3.22 17.26
N GLU A 56 -3.71 -3.48 17.61
CA GLU A 56 -4.83 -3.26 16.71
C GLU A 56 -5.15 -1.77 16.64
N LEU A 57 -5.29 -1.23 15.42
CA LEU A 57 -5.53 0.18 15.20
C LEU A 57 -6.14 0.45 13.83
N SER A 58 -6.79 1.61 13.70
CA SER A 58 -7.18 2.21 12.42
C SER A 58 -6.72 3.66 12.49
N VAL A 59 -5.79 4.05 11.63
CA VAL A 59 -5.19 5.39 11.64
C VAL A 59 -5.16 5.95 10.23
N ASP A 60 -5.57 7.21 10.09
CA ASP A 60 -5.46 7.96 8.85
C ASP A 60 -4.47 9.11 8.99
N ALA A 61 -4.06 9.71 7.86
CA ALA A 61 -3.12 10.82 7.85
C ALA A 61 -3.64 12.12 8.51
N ALA A 62 -4.94 12.21 8.81
CA ALA A 62 -5.54 13.36 9.48
C ALA A 62 -5.58 13.21 11.00
N SER A 63 -5.28 12.00 11.50
CA SER A 63 -5.24 11.66 12.90
C SER A 63 -3.91 12.07 13.55
N ASP A 64 -3.91 12.15 14.88
CA ASP A 64 -2.66 12.31 15.64
C ASP A 64 -1.74 11.09 15.43
N PRO A 65 -0.40 11.26 15.49
CA PRO A 65 0.53 10.15 15.40
C PRO A 65 0.23 9.06 16.43
N VAL A 66 0.28 7.79 16.01
CA VAL A 66 0.00 6.65 16.88
C VAL A 66 1.30 5.99 17.32
N ALA A 67 1.38 5.62 18.60
CA ALA A 67 2.53 4.89 19.12
C ALA A 67 2.39 3.39 18.82
N VAL A 68 3.43 2.79 18.24
CA VAL A 68 3.54 1.35 17.99
C VAL A 68 4.85 0.89 18.62
N GLY A 69 4.77 0.40 19.85
CA GLY A 69 5.95 0.10 20.64
C GLY A 69 6.64 1.38 21.14
N GLU A 70 7.89 1.57 20.73
CA GLU A 70 8.68 2.78 21.03
C GLU A 70 8.66 3.78 19.86
N GLU A 71 8.14 3.36 18.71
CA GLU A 71 8.08 4.16 17.50
C GLU A 71 6.74 4.90 17.40
N SER A 72 6.78 6.03 16.68
CA SER A 72 5.58 6.80 16.32
C SER A 72 5.31 6.64 14.84
N PHE A 73 4.06 6.41 14.48
CA PHE A 73 3.63 6.20 13.10
C PHE A 73 2.58 7.23 12.70
N THR A 74 2.78 7.80 11.51
CA THR A 74 1.83 8.69 10.84
C THR A 74 1.69 8.24 9.39
N PRO A 75 0.49 7.89 8.91
CA PRO A 75 0.27 7.57 7.50
C PRO A 75 0.64 8.74 6.57
N LEU A 76 1.06 8.40 5.35
CA LEU A 76 1.22 9.36 4.27
C LEU A 76 -0.13 9.98 3.90
N PRO A 77 -0.13 11.23 3.38
CA PRO A 77 -1.35 11.94 3.04
C PRO A 77 -2.30 11.13 2.15
N GLY A 78 -3.57 11.03 2.58
CA GLY A 78 -4.61 10.33 1.84
C GLY A 78 -4.58 8.80 1.99
N VAL A 79 -3.76 8.27 2.91
CA VAL A 79 -3.71 6.85 3.27
C VAL A 79 -4.34 6.63 4.66
N GLU A 80 -5.11 5.56 4.77
CA GLU A 80 -5.57 4.95 6.02
C GLU A 80 -4.90 3.58 6.17
N VAL A 81 -4.38 3.28 7.35
CA VAL A 81 -3.81 1.97 7.71
C VAL A 81 -4.66 1.33 8.78
N VAL A 82 -5.05 0.08 8.52
CA VAL A 82 -5.84 -0.76 9.43
C VAL A 82 -5.01 -1.96 9.85
N VAL A 83 -4.97 -2.22 11.16
CA VAL A 83 -4.33 -3.40 11.76
C VAL A 83 -5.38 -4.18 12.53
N GLU A 84 -5.55 -5.45 12.18
CA GLU A 84 -6.46 -6.39 12.82
C GLU A 84 -5.70 -7.62 13.28
N GLN A 85 -6.04 -8.13 14.47
CA GLN A 85 -5.57 -9.42 14.91
C GLN A 85 -6.39 -10.53 14.25
N ARG A 86 -5.72 -11.50 13.62
CA ARG A 86 -6.33 -12.66 12.96
C ARG A 86 -5.68 -13.94 13.44
N GLY A 87 -6.23 -14.50 14.52
CA GLY A 87 -5.61 -15.60 15.22
C GLY A 87 -4.36 -15.12 15.95
N GLU A 88 -3.21 -15.72 15.65
CA GLU A 88 -1.91 -15.32 16.21
C GLU A 88 -1.19 -14.26 15.35
N LEU A 89 -1.74 -13.91 14.19
CA LEU A 89 -1.16 -12.93 13.27
C LEU A 89 -1.73 -11.53 13.51
N TYR A 90 -0.91 -10.52 13.24
CA TYR A 90 -1.37 -9.14 13.06
C TYR A 90 -1.32 -8.78 11.59
N CYS A 91 -2.48 -8.47 11.03
CA CYS A 91 -2.65 -8.22 9.60
C CYS A 91 -2.86 -6.73 9.35
N VAL A 92 -2.09 -6.18 8.42
CA VAL A 92 -2.07 -4.77 8.05
C VAL A 92 -2.67 -4.59 6.66
N LYS A 93 -3.50 -3.56 6.48
CA LYS A 93 -4.09 -3.18 5.19
C LYS A 93 -4.10 -1.68 5.02
N GLY A 94 -3.75 -1.22 3.83
CA GLY A 94 -3.79 0.17 3.42
C GLY A 94 -5.03 0.45 2.58
N ARG A 95 -5.61 1.63 2.78
CA ARG A 95 -6.65 2.20 1.93
C ARG A 95 -6.25 3.61 1.52
N ASN A 96 -6.65 4.07 0.35
CA ASN A 96 -6.50 5.47 -0.02
C ASN A 96 -7.84 6.19 -0.10
N GLN A 97 -7.79 7.52 -0.13
CA GLN A 97 -8.94 8.41 -0.33
C GLN A 97 -9.71 8.19 -1.65
N HIS A 98 -9.20 7.35 -2.56
CA HIS A 98 -9.84 6.99 -3.83
C HIS A 98 -10.55 5.63 -3.77
N GLY A 99 -10.51 4.94 -2.64
CA GLY A 99 -11.15 3.65 -2.44
C GLY A 99 -10.35 2.46 -2.97
N ASP A 100 -9.09 2.65 -3.38
CA ASP A 100 -8.19 1.52 -3.60
C ASP A 100 -7.74 0.94 -2.25
N GLU A 101 -7.48 -0.36 -2.23
CA GLU A 101 -7.04 -1.08 -1.05
C GLU A 101 -5.88 -2.02 -1.39
N THR A 102 -4.95 -2.21 -0.44
CA THR A 102 -3.93 -3.26 -0.54
C THR A 102 -4.53 -4.62 -0.15
N ARG A 103 -3.79 -5.70 -0.46
CA ARG A 103 -4.01 -6.98 0.23
C ARG A 103 -3.60 -6.85 1.70
N TRP A 104 -4.11 -7.77 2.53
CA TRP A 104 -3.66 -7.91 3.91
C TRP A 104 -2.23 -8.48 3.93
N LEU A 105 -1.34 -7.80 4.62
CA LEU A 105 0.01 -8.28 4.94
C LEU A 105 0.03 -8.68 6.41
N CYS A 106 0.26 -9.95 6.70
CA CYS A 106 0.19 -10.50 8.05
C CYS A 106 1.57 -10.87 8.57
N VAL A 107 1.83 -10.57 9.84
CA VAL A 107 3.08 -10.88 10.53
C VAL A 107 2.78 -11.58 11.86
N ASP A 108 3.69 -12.47 12.29
CA ASP A 108 3.67 -13.15 13.59
C ASP A 108 4.93 -12.89 14.44
N GLY A 109 5.85 -12.05 13.96
CA GLY A 109 7.15 -11.84 14.60
C GLY A 109 8.13 -12.99 14.38
N THR A 110 7.85 -13.88 13.43
CA THR A 110 8.74 -14.95 12.99
C THR A 110 9.02 -14.85 11.49
N GLY A 111 10.16 -15.37 11.04
CA GLY A 111 10.56 -15.32 9.63
C GLY A 111 11.21 -13.99 9.24
N ASP A 112 11.01 -13.57 7.99
CA ASP A 112 11.62 -12.35 7.48
C ASP A 112 10.74 -11.13 7.80
N ARG A 113 11.37 -10.10 8.35
CA ARG A 113 10.74 -8.79 8.54
C ARG A 113 10.36 -8.20 7.18
N PRO A 114 9.13 -7.66 7.00
CA PRO A 114 8.76 -6.99 5.76
C PRO A 114 9.66 -5.80 5.44
N GLU A 115 10.14 -5.71 4.19
CA GLU A 115 10.97 -4.60 3.71
C GLU A 115 10.41 -3.97 2.42
N LEU A 116 10.64 -2.67 2.23
CA LEU A 116 10.12 -1.89 1.10
C LEU A 116 10.68 -2.35 -0.26
N GLY A 117 11.79 -3.10 -0.27
CA GLY A 117 12.47 -3.55 -1.49
C GLY A 117 12.14 -4.97 -1.95
N THR A 118 11.64 -5.84 -1.06
CA THR A 118 11.40 -7.26 -1.37
C THR A 118 10.03 -7.53 -1.99
N LEU A 119 9.04 -6.68 -1.71
CA LEU A 119 7.66 -6.90 -2.18
C LEU A 119 7.37 -6.29 -3.56
N ALA A 120 8.30 -5.51 -4.13
CA ALA A 120 8.16 -4.96 -5.48
C ALA A 120 8.10 -6.05 -6.56
N ASP A 121 8.68 -7.22 -6.32
CA ASP A 121 8.68 -8.36 -7.26
C ASP A 121 7.45 -9.28 -7.10
N GLU A 122 6.74 -9.26 -5.96
CA GLU A 122 5.57 -10.12 -5.71
C GLU A 122 4.22 -9.46 -6.05
N PHE A 123 4.20 -8.13 -6.17
CA PHE A 123 2.97 -7.36 -6.44
C PHE A 123 3.02 -6.53 -7.74
N GLY A 124 4.13 -6.59 -8.49
CA GLY A 124 4.32 -5.97 -9.82
C GLY A 124 3.72 -6.76 -10.96
#